data_AF-A0A0E2ZKE5-F1
#
_entry.id   AF-A0A0E2ZKE5-F1
#
_cell.length_a   1.000
_cell.length_b   1.000
_cell.length_c   1.000
_cell.angle_alpha   90.00
_cell.angle_beta   90.00
_cell.angle_gamma   90.00
#
_symmetry.space_group_name_H-M   'P 1'
#
loop_
_entity.id
_entity.type
_entity.pdbx_description
1 polymer ?
#
loop_
_entity_poly.entity_id
_entity_poly.type
_entity_poly.pdbx_seq_one_letter_code
_entity_poly.pdbx_strand_id
1 'polypeptide(L)'
;QIGAQSAVTAADPHRLIQMLLEGALEKITVARGAIARNDITQKGVNIGEAIDIVSGLQASLNRELGAEIADNLDRLYDYIVCRL
;
A
#
# COMPACT_ATOMS: atom_id res chain seq x y z
N GLN A 1 17.15 -7.07 13.57
CA GLN A 1 15.77 -7.36 13.13
C GLN A 1 14.87 -7.39 14.36
N ILE A 2 14.52 -6.22 14.92
CA ILE A 2 13.63 -6.05 16.10
C ILE A 2 12.77 -4.76 15.99
N GLY A 3 12.99 -3.89 14.98
CA GLY A 3 12.32 -2.58 14.91
C GLY A 3 10.90 -2.58 14.33
N ALA A 4 10.59 -3.49 13.40
CA ALA A 4 9.31 -3.46 12.68
C ALA A 4 8.12 -3.98 13.53
N GLN A 5 8.33 -5.03 14.35
CA GLN A 5 7.25 -5.66 15.11
C GLN A 5 6.83 -4.84 16.34
N SER A 6 7.76 -4.17 17.02
CA SER A 6 7.46 -3.36 18.21
C SER A 6 6.77 -2.02 17.91
N ALA A 7 6.91 -1.50 16.69
CA ALA A 7 6.23 -0.27 16.27
C ALA A 7 4.74 -0.50 15.97
N VAL A 8 4.36 -1.71 15.57
CA VAL A 8 2.98 -2.07 15.20
C VAL A 8 2.07 -2.14 16.44
N THR A 9 2.61 -2.50 17.60
CA THR A 9 1.82 -2.75 18.83
C THR A 9 1.36 -1.50 19.58
N ALA A 10 1.86 -0.31 19.23
CA ALA A 10 1.51 0.96 19.88
C ALA A 10 1.18 2.10 18.88
N ALA A 11 1.15 1.79 17.58
CA ALA A 11 0.83 2.79 16.57
C ALA A 11 -0.68 3.08 16.56
N ASP A 12 -1.03 4.36 16.66
CA ASP A 12 -2.36 4.88 16.32
C ASP A 12 -2.80 4.32 14.95
N PRO A 13 -4.07 3.88 14.77
CA PRO A 13 -4.62 3.51 13.46
C PRO A 13 -4.19 4.41 12.30
N HIS A 14 -4.14 5.73 12.50
CA HIS A 14 -3.64 6.65 11.47
C HIS A 14 -2.17 6.44 11.12
N ARG A 15 -1.33 6.10 12.11
CA ARG A 15 0.09 5.81 11.90
C ARG A 15 0.28 4.46 11.18
N LEU A 16 -0.53 3.45 11.47
CA LEU A 16 -0.51 2.19 10.73
C LEU A 16 -0.84 2.39 9.25
N ILE A 17 -1.87 3.19 8.95
CA ILE A 17 -2.23 3.54 7.57
C ILE A 17 -1.07 4.27 6.88
N GLN A 18 -0.44 5.25 7.55
CA GLN A 18 0.73 5.93 7.00
C GLN A 18 1.86 4.96 6.67
N MET A 19 2.19 4.05 7.58
CA MET A 19 3.27 3.07 7.36
C MET A 19 2.99 2.14 6.17
N LEU A 20 1.73 1.74 5.99
CA LEU A 20 1.33 0.94 4.82
C LEU A 20 1.47 1.75 3.53
N LEU A 21 1.02 2.99 3.50
CA LEU A 21 1.19 3.86 2.32
C LEU A 21 2.68 4.13 2.01
N GLU A 22 3.50 4.38 3.03
CA GLU A 22 4.96 4.49 2.90
C GLU A 22 5.56 3.22 2.28
N GLY A 23 5.14 2.05 2.75
CA GLY A 23 5.55 0.75 2.20
C GLY A 23 5.16 0.58 0.72
N ALA A 24 3.92 0.91 0.35
CA ALA A 24 3.47 0.84 -1.05
C ALA A 24 4.30 1.76 -1.97
N LEU A 25 4.60 2.99 -1.53
CA LEU A 25 5.44 3.93 -2.28
C LEU A 25 6.89 3.44 -2.43
N GLU A 26 7.44 2.80 -1.40
CA GLU A 26 8.77 2.18 -1.47
C GLU A 26 8.81 1.08 -2.53
N LYS A 27 7.80 0.19 -2.55
CA LYS A 27 7.69 -0.87 -3.57
C LYS A 27 7.58 -0.32 -4.98
N ILE A 28 6.77 0.72 -5.19
CA ILE A 28 6.68 1.42 -6.48
C ILE A 28 8.04 2.01 -6.89
N THR A 29 8.77 2.58 -5.95
CA THR A 29 10.10 3.16 -6.21
C THR A 29 11.10 2.09 -6.65
N VAL A 30 11.12 0.93 -5.97
CA VAL A 30 11.96 -0.20 -6.35
C VAL A 30 11.55 -0.75 -7.72
N ALA A 31 10.25 -0.89 -8.00
CA ALA A 31 9.74 -1.32 -9.30
C ALA A 31 10.20 -0.39 -10.43
N ARG A 32 10.16 0.94 -10.23
CA ARG A 32 10.69 1.91 -11.20
C ARG A 32 12.19 1.72 -11.47
N GLY A 33 12.97 1.46 -10.43
CA GLY A 33 14.39 1.16 -10.57
C GLY A 33 14.64 -0.14 -11.36
N ALA A 34 13.83 -1.17 -11.12
CA ALA A 34 13.88 -2.44 -11.85
C ALA A 34 13.54 -2.24 -13.33
N ILE A 35 12.53 -1.42 -13.67
CA ILE A 35 12.19 -1.05 -15.05
C ILE A 35 13.39 -0.37 -15.74
N ALA A 36 14.05 0.57 -15.08
CA ALA A 36 15.22 1.27 -15.64
C ALA A 36 16.39 0.32 -15.95
N ARG A 37 16.49 -0.81 -15.25
CA ARG A 37 17.51 -1.85 -15.47
C ARG A 37 17.01 -3.01 -16.34
N ASN A 38 15.79 -2.93 -16.86
CA ASN A 38 15.13 -4.01 -17.61
C ASN A 38 14.98 -5.33 -16.81
N ASP A 39 14.90 -5.26 -15.48
CA ASP A 39 14.67 -6.40 -14.60
C ASP A 39 13.15 -6.62 -14.41
N ILE A 40 12.58 -7.45 -15.29
CA ILE A 40 11.13 -7.70 -15.34
C ILE A 40 10.64 -8.50 -14.13
N THR A 41 11.46 -9.42 -13.63
CA THR A 41 11.11 -10.25 -12.46
C THR A 41 10.98 -9.37 -11.23
N GLN A 42 11.99 -8.54 -10.95
CA GLN A 42 11.97 -7.65 -9.79
C GLN A 42 10.89 -6.58 -9.91
N LYS A 43 10.60 -6.09 -11.12
CA LYS A 43 9.43 -5.25 -11.38
C LYS A 43 8.15 -5.96 -10.93
N GLY A 44 7.89 -7.18 -11.43
CA GLY A 44 6.65 -7.91 -11.15
C GLY A 44 6.44 -8.15 -9.66
N VAL A 45 7.49 -8.57 -8.95
CA VAL A 45 7.43 -8.80 -7.49
C VAL A 45 7.05 -7.52 -6.74
N ASN A 46 7.72 -6.40 -7.00
CA ASN A 46 7.46 -5.17 -6.26
C ASN A 46 6.11 -4.54 -6.62
N ILE A 47 5.65 -4.69 -7.87
CA ILE A 47 4.30 -4.26 -8.24
C ILE A 47 3.24 -5.11 -7.52
N GLY A 48 3.41 -6.44 -7.47
CA GLY A 48 2.51 -7.32 -6.72
C GLY A 48 2.44 -6.94 -5.24
N GLU A 49 3.59 -6.74 -4.59
CA GLU A 49 3.63 -6.32 -3.19
C GLU A 49 2.97 -4.94 -2.95
N ALA A 50 3.09 -4.00 -3.89
CA ALA A 50 2.38 -2.72 -3.80
C ALA A 50 0.85 -2.90 -3.90
N ILE A 51 0.38 -3.77 -4.80
CA ILE A 51 -1.03 -4.11 -4.96
C ILE A 51 -1.58 -4.77 -3.69
N ASP A 52 -0.84 -5.69 -3.08
CA ASP A 52 -1.26 -6.38 -1.85
C ASP A 52 -1.47 -5.40 -0.69
N ILE A 53 -0.57 -4.43 -0.53
CA ILE A 53 -0.69 -3.38 0.50
C ILE A 53 -1.93 -2.51 0.26
N VAL A 54 -2.12 -2.02 -0.97
CA VAL A 54 -3.25 -1.14 -1.30
C VAL A 54 -4.58 -1.88 -1.18
N SER A 55 -4.63 -3.15 -1.59
CA SER A 55 -5.82 -3.99 -1.44
C SER A 55 -6.13 -4.26 0.04
N GLY A 56 -5.11 -4.43 0.87
CA GLY A 56 -5.28 -4.52 2.32
C GLY A 56 -5.85 -3.25 2.95
N LEU A 57 -5.39 -2.07 2.51
CA LEU A 57 -5.95 -0.78 2.92
C LEU A 57 -7.42 -0.64 2.50
N GLN A 58 -7.74 -1.02 1.26
CA GLN A 58 -9.11 -0.99 0.75
C GLN A 58 -10.04 -1.91 1.55
N ALA A 59 -9.61 -3.13 1.85
CA ALA A 59 -10.38 -4.08 2.66
C ALA A 59 -10.60 -3.60 4.11
N SER A 60 -9.78 -2.68 4.60
CA SER A 60 -9.90 -2.11 5.95
C SER A 60 -10.86 -0.92 6.06
N LEU A 61 -11.43 -0.45 4.95
CA LEU A 61 -12.34 0.69 4.93
C LEU A 61 -13.65 0.38 5.67
N ASN A 62 -13.98 1.22 6.65
CA ASN A 62 -15.23 1.12 7.40
C ASN A 62 -16.27 2.11 6.87
N ARG A 63 -17.27 1.60 6.12
CA ARG A 63 -18.36 2.41 5.56
C ARG A 63 -19.39 2.87 6.60
N GLU A 64 -19.46 2.23 7.76
CA GLU A 64 -20.40 2.59 8.83
C GLU A 64 -20.00 3.89 9.55
N LEU A 65 -18.71 4.22 9.57
CA LEU A 65 -18.17 5.41 10.24
C LEU A 65 -18.08 6.65 9.31
N GLY A 66 -18.30 6.49 8.01
CA GLY A 66 -18.20 7.59 7.04
C GLY A 66 -18.25 7.11 5.60
N ALA A 67 -19.46 6.84 5.10
CA ALA A 67 -19.68 6.26 3.78
C ALA A 67 -19.04 7.09 2.64
N GLU A 68 -19.16 8.41 2.64
CA GLU A 68 -18.62 9.26 1.57
C GLU A 68 -17.08 9.20 1.49
N ILE A 69 -16.40 9.27 2.63
CA ILE A 69 -14.94 9.21 2.70
C ILE A 69 -14.47 7.80 2.33
N ALA A 70 -15.11 6.77 2.87
CA ALA A 70 -14.79 5.38 2.54
C ALA A 70 -14.98 5.10 1.05
N ASP A 71 -16.08 5.56 0.43
CA ASP A 71 -16.34 5.38 -1.00
C ASP A 71 -15.31 6.12 -1.88
N ASN A 72 -14.86 7.31 -1.46
CA ASN A 72 -13.84 8.05 -2.19
C ASN A 72 -12.47 7.35 -2.10
N LEU A 73 -12.10 6.84 -0.92
CA LEU A 73 -10.88 6.07 -0.72
C LEU A 73 -10.90 4.74 -1.48
N ASP A 74 -12.04 4.06 -1.49
CA ASP A 74 -12.26 2.82 -2.25
C ASP A 74 -11.99 3.03 -3.75
N ARG A 75 -12.58 4.08 -4.34
CA ARG A 75 -12.33 4.47 -5.74
C ARG A 75 -10.88 4.85 -6.01
N LEU A 76 -10.23 5.53 -5.06
CA LEU A 76 -8.83 5.90 -5.18
C LEU A 76 -7.92 4.67 -5.18
N TYR A 77 -8.17 3.73 -4.27
CA TYR A 77 -7.38 2.50 -4.17
C TYR A 77 -7.59 1.58 -5.38
N ASP A 78 -8.82 1.46 -5.87
CA ASP A 78 -9.12 0.76 -7.14
C ASP A 78 -8.32 1.34 -8.31
N TYR A 79 -8.31 2.67 -8.43
CA TYR A 79 -7.57 3.34 -9.49
C TYR A 79 -6.06 3.07 -9.40
N ILE A 80 -5.49 3.08 -8.19
CA ILE A 80 -4.07 2.78 -7.98
C ILE A 80 -3.76 1.35 -8.43
N VAL A 81 -4.53 0.36 -7.99
CA VAL A 81 -4.31 -1.05 -8.35
C VAL A 81 -4.43 -1.25 -9.87
N CYS A 82 -5.42 -0.64 -10.52
CA CYS A 82 -5.60 -0.75 -11.97
C CYS A 82 -4.46 -0.11 -12.79
N ARG A 83 -3.74 0.86 -12.22
CA ARG A 83 -2.69 1.62 -12.91
C ARG A 83 -1.31 0.96 -12.82
N LEU A 84 -1.06 0.17 -11.78
CA LEU A 84 0.20 -0.53 -11.48
C LEU A 84 0.45 -1.71 -12.45
#